data_AF-A0A934VU92-F1
#
_entry.id   AF-A0A934VU92-F1
#
_cell.length_a   1.000
_cell.length_b   1.000
_cell.length_c   1.000
_cell.angle_alpha   90.00
_cell.angle_beta   90.00
_cell.angle_gamma   90.00
#
_symmetry.space_group_name_H-M   'P 1'
#
loop_
_entity.id
_entity.type
_entity.pdbx_description
1 polymer ?
#
loop_
_entity_poly.entity_id
_entity_poly.type
_entity_poly.pdbx_seq_one_letter_code
_entity_poly.pdbx_strand_id
1 'polypeptide(L)'
;MKPYLVAAVLIASACTTMDQYFDGKVVTVDGAEYLVRETRPGTYQAMPNDPKITWNLDASVWPKNVRAIEIATGCKVNPAAVKNGDQNTIATVDC
;
A
#
# COMPACT_ATOMS: atom_id res chain seq x y z
N MET A 1 -38.00 30.44 -32.77
CA MET A 1 -37.34 29.31 -33.46
C MET A 1 -35.98 29.06 -32.78
N LYS A 2 -35.64 27.81 -32.43
CA LYS A 2 -34.24 27.34 -32.25
C LYS A 2 -33.62 27.15 -33.66
N PRO A 3 -32.28 27.14 -33.92
CA PRO A 3 -31.19 26.39 -33.26
C PRO A 3 -29.95 27.27 -32.93
N TYR A 4 -28.71 26.84 -32.62
CA TYR A 4 -28.06 25.53 -32.31
C TYR A 4 -27.56 25.54 -30.82
N LEU A 5 -26.91 24.55 -30.17
CA LEU A 5 -26.12 23.33 -30.46
C LEU A 5 -24.57 23.50 -30.62
N VAL A 6 -23.85 22.73 -29.79
CA VAL A 6 -22.40 22.39 -29.78
C VAL A 6 -21.39 23.37 -29.16
N ALA A 7 -21.01 23.07 -27.91
CA ALA A 7 -19.63 22.98 -27.41
C ALA A 7 -19.67 22.33 -26.02
N ALA A 8 -18.71 21.58 -25.49
CA ALA A 8 -17.64 20.74 -25.98
C ALA A 8 -16.96 20.25 -24.69
N VAL A 9 -16.60 18.96 -24.60
CA VAL A 9 -15.61 18.39 -23.66
C VAL A 9 -15.75 18.76 -22.17
N LEU A 10 -16.14 17.77 -21.37
CA LEU A 10 -15.35 17.36 -20.21
C LEU A 10 -15.56 15.86 -20.01
N ILE A 11 -14.75 15.06 -20.74
CA ILE A 11 -14.52 13.67 -20.34
C ILE A 11 -13.68 13.77 -19.07
N ALA A 12 -14.37 13.93 -17.94
CA ALA A 12 -13.77 13.70 -16.64
C ALA A 12 -13.44 12.21 -16.59
N SER A 13 -12.23 11.87 -17.03
CA SER A 13 -11.55 10.65 -16.65
C SER A 13 -11.39 10.70 -15.14
N ALA A 14 -12.45 10.30 -14.45
CA ALA A 14 -12.41 9.96 -13.04
C ALA A 14 -11.44 8.80 -12.94
N CYS A 15 -10.16 9.13 -12.76
CA CYS A 15 -9.28 8.31 -11.95
C CYS A 15 -9.99 8.20 -10.61
N THR A 16 -10.78 7.13 -10.46
CA THR A 16 -11.28 6.71 -9.16
C THR A 16 -10.03 6.40 -8.35
N THR A 17 -9.58 7.37 -7.56
CA THR A 17 -8.61 7.13 -6.50
C THR A 17 -9.18 5.96 -5.73
N MET A 18 -8.51 4.81 -5.82
CA MET A 18 -9.02 3.61 -5.22
C MET A 18 -8.71 3.73 -3.74
N ASP A 19 -9.59 4.42 -3.01
CA ASP A 19 -9.63 4.48 -1.56
C ASP A 19 -9.81 3.06 -1.06
N GLN A 20 -8.69 2.33 -0.95
CA GLN A 20 -8.67 1.01 -0.35
C GLN A 20 -8.82 1.21 1.16
N TYR A 21 -10.07 1.19 1.60
CA TYR A 21 -10.53 1.26 3.00
C TYR A 21 -9.85 0.21 3.88
N PHE A 22 -8.61 0.47 4.25
CA PHE A 22 -7.84 -0.26 5.24
C PHE A 22 -7.30 0.78 6.22
N ASP A 23 -7.66 0.64 7.50
CA ASP A 23 -7.11 1.45 8.59
C ASP A 23 -5.61 1.16 8.74
N GLY A 24 -4.81 1.82 7.91
CA GLY A 24 -3.39 1.57 7.73
C GLY A 24 -2.64 2.87 7.51
N LYS A 25 -1.44 2.91 8.09
CA LYS A 25 -0.48 4.01 7.96
C LYS A 25 0.32 3.81 6.67
N VAL A 26 0.27 4.79 5.77
CA VAL A 26 1.19 4.83 4.63
C VAL A 26 2.55 5.36 5.09
N VAL A 27 3.63 4.72 4.67
CA VAL A 27 5.01 5.13 4.92
C VAL A 27 5.86 5.03 3.65
N THR A 28 6.89 5.86 3.54
CA THR A 28 7.80 5.84 2.39
C THR A 28 9.06 5.03 2.70
N VAL A 29 9.41 4.09 1.81
CA VAL A 29 10.66 3.33 1.85
C VAL A 29 11.36 3.47 0.50
N ASP A 30 12.57 4.01 0.50
CA ASP A 30 13.43 4.19 -0.68
C ASP A 30 12.74 4.88 -1.88
N GLY A 31 11.83 5.83 -1.59
CA GLY A 31 11.08 6.60 -2.56
C GLY A 31 9.75 5.99 -3.02
N ALA A 32 9.40 4.79 -2.57
CA ALA A 32 8.11 4.14 -2.83
C ALA A 32 7.22 4.15 -1.57
N GLU A 33 5.90 4.21 -1.76
CA GLU A 33 4.93 4.15 -0.66
C GLU A 33 4.52 2.72 -0.34
N TYR A 34 4.31 2.46 0.95
CA TYR A 34 3.90 1.18 1.51
C TYR A 34 2.76 1.39 2.51
N LEU A 35 1.67 0.64 2.33
CA LEU A 35 0.55 0.60 3.26
C LEU A 35 0.86 -0.41 4.37
N VAL A 36 0.85 0.04 5.62
CA VAL A 36 1.04 -0.81 6.80
C VAL A 36 -0.20 -0.78 7.69
N ARG A 37 -0.77 -1.95 8.00
CA ARG A 37 -1.94 -2.06 8.89
C ARG A 37 -1.70 -3.05 10.01
N GLU A 38 -2.28 -2.80 11.16
CA GLU A 38 -2.33 -3.79 12.25
C GLU A 38 -3.42 -4.82 11.95
N THR A 39 -3.08 -6.10 12.04
CA THR A 39 -4.02 -7.21 11.76
C THR A 39 -4.52 -7.86 13.05
N ARG A 40 -3.69 -7.84 14.09
CA ARG A 40 -3.91 -8.28 15.47
C ARG A 40 -2.92 -7.50 16.36
N PRO A 41 -3.16 -7.37 17.68
CA PRO A 41 -2.22 -6.72 18.59
C PRO A 41 -0.77 -7.14 18.37
N GLY A 42 0.11 -6.19 18.02
CA GLY A 42 1.54 -6.40 17.77
C GLY A 42 1.87 -7.16 16.46
N THR A 43 0.89 -7.42 15.59
CA THR A 43 1.05 -8.14 14.31
C THR A 43 0.62 -7.27 13.13
N TYR A 44 1.59 -6.88 12.32
CA TYR A 44 1.41 -5.94 11.22
C TYR A 44 1.51 -6.62 9.87
N GLN A 45 0.76 -6.09 8.89
CA GLN A 45 0.86 -6.43 7.49
C GLN A 45 1.30 -5.20 6.70
N ALA A 46 2.28 -5.37 5.81
CA ALA A 46 2.72 -4.35 4.87
C ALA A 46 2.64 -4.85 3.42
N MET A 47 2.33 -3.93 2.51
CA MET A 47 2.34 -4.13 1.05
C MET A 47 2.58 -2.79 0.34
N PRO A 48 3.04 -2.77 -0.93
CA PRO A 48 3.15 -1.55 -1.70
C PRO A 48 1.82 -0.78 -1.83
N ASN A 49 1.87 0.55 -1.79
CA ASN A 49 0.73 1.45 -1.94
C ASN A 49 0.63 2.01 -3.37
N ASP A 50 0.77 1.17 -4.41
CA ASP A 50 0.63 1.58 -5.81
C ASP A 50 -0.32 0.62 -6.57
N PRO A 51 -1.49 1.11 -7.04
CA PRO A 51 -2.43 0.28 -7.81
C PRO A 51 -1.89 -0.13 -9.20
N LYS A 52 -0.76 0.41 -9.65
CA LYS A 52 -0.08 0.02 -10.89
C LYS A 52 0.96 -1.09 -10.71
N ILE A 53 1.29 -1.47 -9.47
CA ILE A 53 2.15 -2.64 -9.24
C ILE A 53 1.40 -3.88 -9.70
N THR A 54 1.84 -4.38 -10.85
CA THR A 54 1.33 -5.61 -11.45
C THR A 54 1.66 -6.81 -10.58
N TRP A 55 0.85 -7.85 -10.66
CA TRP A 55 0.97 -9.11 -9.91
C TRP A 55 2.23 -9.95 -10.22
N ASN A 56 3.24 -9.35 -10.86
CA ASN A 56 4.57 -9.93 -10.99
C ASN A 56 5.21 -9.96 -9.61
N LEU A 57 5.47 -11.15 -9.07
CA LEU A 57 6.12 -11.34 -7.79
C LEU A 57 7.57 -10.86 -7.84
N ASP A 58 7.88 -9.74 -7.19
CA ASP A 58 9.26 -9.30 -6.95
C ASP A 58 9.60 -9.50 -5.47
N ALA A 59 10.45 -10.49 -5.18
CA ALA A 59 10.91 -10.78 -3.83
C ALA A 59 11.72 -9.62 -3.20
N SER A 60 12.18 -8.63 -3.98
CA SER A 60 12.79 -7.39 -3.45
C SER A 60 11.82 -6.54 -2.62
N VAL A 61 10.51 -6.81 -2.71
CA VAL A 61 9.49 -6.13 -1.91
C VAL A 61 9.52 -6.51 -0.44
N TRP A 62 9.83 -7.78 -0.09
CA TRP A 62 9.66 -8.25 1.28
C TRP A 62 10.58 -7.57 2.30
N PRO A 63 11.87 -7.30 2.01
CA PRO A 63 12.71 -6.49 2.90
C PRO A 63 12.21 -5.04 3.05
N LYS A 64 11.60 -4.47 2.00
CA LYS A 64 11.01 -3.13 2.03
C LYS A 64 9.73 -3.09 2.86
N ASN A 65 8.87 -4.11 2.75
CA ASN A 65 7.70 -4.31 3.61
C ASN A 65 8.09 -4.43 5.09
N VAL A 66 9.14 -5.21 5.41
CA VAL A 66 9.67 -5.31 6.79
C VAL A 66 10.10 -3.93 7.29
N ARG A 67 10.88 -3.18 6.50
CA ARG A 67 11.30 -1.82 6.84
C ARG A 67 10.13 -0.83 6.97
N ALA A 68 9.08 -1.00 6.18
CA ALA A 68 7.84 -0.24 6.30
C ALA A 68 7.15 -0.50 7.65
N ILE A 69 7.07 -1.76 8.11
CA ILE A 69 6.54 -2.11 9.44
C ILE A 69 7.37 -1.44 10.55
N GLU A 70 8.70 -1.49 10.48
CA GLU A 70 9.56 -0.83 11.48
C GLU A 70 9.34 0.69 11.52
N ILE A 71 9.22 1.35 10.36
CA ILE A 71 8.97 2.81 10.28
C ILE A 71 7.55 3.17 10.74
N ALA A 72 6.56 2.32 10.43
CA ALA A 72 5.17 2.55 10.81
C ALA A 72 4.97 2.45 12.34
N THR A 73 5.60 1.47 12.98
CA THR A 73 5.46 1.16 14.41
C THR A 73 6.48 1.86 15.31
N GLY A 74 7.69 2.14 14.81
CA GLY A 74 8.83 2.56 15.61
C GLY A 74 9.55 1.40 16.34
N CYS A 75 9.08 0.17 16.17
CA CYS A 75 9.61 -1.04 16.82
C CYS A 75 10.36 -1.95 15.84
N LYS A 76 11.03 -2.98 16.35
CA LYS A 76 11.79 -3.92 15.52
C LYS A 76 10.95 -5.12 15.11
N VAL A 77 11.08 -5.56 13.86
CA VAL A 77 10.37 -6.75 13.36
C VAL A 77 11.09 -7.99 13.86
N ASN A 78 10.32 -8.94 14.42
CA ASN A 78 10.84 -10.24 14.81
C ASN A 78 11.10 -11.09 13.55
N PRO A 79 12.37 -11.42 13.20
CA PRO A 79 12.68 -12.10 11.95
C PRO A 79 12.12 -13.52 11.87
N ALA A 80 11.89 -14.19 13.02
CA ALA A 80 11.30 -15.53 13.06
C ALA A 80 9.77 -15.53 12.84
N ALA A 81 9.12 -14.36 12.94
CA ALA A 81 7.69 -14.20 12.73
C ALA A 81 7.30 -13.70 11.33
N VAL A 82 8.29 -13.38 10.48
CA VAL A 82 8.07 -12.88 9.11
C VAL A 82 7.45 -13.96 8.22
N LYS A 83 6.30 -13.63 7.62
CA LYS A 83 5.61 -14.45 6.62
C LYS A 83 5.38 -13.61 5.37
N ASN A 84 5.89 -14.08 4.24
CA ASN A 84 5.75 -13.42 2.95
C ASN A 84 4.76 -14.18 2.06
N GLY A 85 3.99 -13.45 1.27
CA GLY A 85 3.07 -14.01 0.28
C GLY A 85 2.70 -12.94 -0.73
N ASP A 86 2.73 -13.26 -2.02
CA ASP A 86 2.60 -12.27 -3.09
C ASP A 86 3.50 -11.04 -2.84
N GLN A 87 2.99 -9.83 -3.07
CA GLN A 87 3.64 -8.56 -2.77
C GLN A 87 3.54 -8.14 -1.28
N ASN A 88 3.01 -8.99 -0.39
CA ASN A 88 2.77 -8.67 1.02
C ASN A 88 3.71 -9.39 2.00
N THR A 89 3.84 -8.80 3.19
CA THR A 89 4.53 -9.37 4.34
C THR A 89 3.68 -9.17 5.59
N ILE A 90 3.57 -10.20 6.42
CA ILE A 90 2.99 -10.16 7.76
C ILE A 90 4.09 -10.50 8.76
N ALA A 91 4.24 -9.71 9.83
CA ALA A 91 5.21 -9.98 10.89
C ALA A 91 4.75 -9.44 12.25
N THR A 92 5.31 -9.97 13.34
CA THR A 92 5.20 -9.36 14.67
C THR A 92 6.33 -8.36 14.90
N VAL A 93 6.09 -7.38 15.77
CA VAL A 93 7.12 -6.46 16.24
C VAL A 93 7.41 -6.67 17.73
N ASP A 94 8.66 -6.44 18.10
CA ASP A 94 9.14 -6.39 19.47
C ASP A 94 9.32 -4.91 19.87
N CYS A 95 8.45 -4.46 20.77
CA CYS A 95 8.49 -3.17 21.49
C CYS A 95 8.72 -3.46 22.97
#